data_AF-A0A183HQF9-F1
#
_entry.id   AF-A0A183HQF9-F1
#
_cell.length_a   1.000
_cell.length_b   1.000
_cell.length_c   1.000
_cell.angle_alpha   90.00
_cell.angle_beta   90.00
_cell.angle_gamma   90.00
#
_symmetry.space_group_name_H-M   'P 1'
#
loop_
_entity.id
_entity.type
_entity.pdbx_description
1 polymer ?
#
loop_
_entity_poly.entity_id
_entity_poly.type
_entity_poly.pdbx_seq_one_letter_code
_entity_poly.pdbx_strand_id
1 'polypeptide(L)'
;MVKGDQWYGYDNEETIKIKMRWLKETGYGGAFIWALDFDDFKGTSCGKGPYPLLSAINGELESESTVSTESSETTTVTSEPTENGRIQTTTSAVEPTGKPSNVECPEPYGIFKHPTDCRSFIHCAHNYAYVFHCPPKTFFNDEIKVCDHLWNAPITCK
;
A
#
# COMPACT_ATOMS: atom_id res chain seq x y z
N MET A 1 3.16 -15.70 -14.87
CA MET A 1 2.81 -15.70 -16.32
C MET A 1 4.04 -15.28 -17.11
N VAL A 2 4.26 -15.86 -18.30
CA VAL A 2 5.38 -15.49 -19.20
C VAL A 2 4.81 -15.15 -20.57
N LYS A 3 5.28 -14.06 -21.17
CA LYS A 3 4.93 -13.65 -22.54
C LYS A 3 6.19 -13.17 -23.26
N GLY A 4 6.69 -13.98 -24.20
CA GLY A 4 7.97 -13.71 -24.86
C GLY A 4 9.11 -13.73 -23.84
N ASP A 5 9.83 -12.61 -23.74
CA ASP A 5 10.92 -12.38 -22.80
C ASP A 5 10.48 -11.72 -21.49
N GLN A 6 9.18 -11.45 -21.30
CA GLN A 6 8.64 -10.80 -20.10
C GLN A 6 8.10 -11.83 -19.11
N TRP A 7 8.42 -11.66 -17.82
CA TRP A 7 7.93 -12.47 -16.71
C TRP A 7 7.12 -11.62 -15.72
N TYR A 8 5.98 -12.16 -15.30
CA TYR A 8 5.07 -11.50 -14.34
C TYR A 8 4.76 -12.46 -13.19
N GLY A 9 5.12 -12.05 -11.97
CA GLY A 9 4.74 -12.68 -10.70
C GLY A 9 3.64 -11.88 -10.05
N TYR A 10 2.54 -12.52 -9.72
CA TYR A 10 1.36 -11.89 -9.15
C TYR A 10 0.53 -12.91 -8.38
N ASP A 11 -0.41 -12.42 -7.59
CA ASP A 11 -1.45 -13.22 -6.95
C ASP A 11 -2.74 -13.19 -7.75
N ASN A 12 -3.44 -14.32 -7.80
CA ASN A 12 -4.79 -14.44 -8.36
C ASN A 12 -5.75 -14.95 -7.27
N GLU A 13 -7.04 -15.10 -7.58
CA GLU A 13 -8.01 -15.59 -6.58
C GLU A 13 -7.61 -16.95 -5.98
N GLU A 14 -7.01 -17.85 -6.75
CA GLU A 14 -6.62 -19.17 -6.25
C GLU A 14 -5.48 -19.05 -5.23
N THR A 15 -4.44 -18.28 -5.53
CA THR A 15 -3.31 -18.08 -4.60
C THR A 15 -3.72 -17.28 -3.36
N ILE A 16 -4.60 -16.30 -3.52
CA ILE A 16 -5.23 -15.57 -2.40
C ILE A 16 -5.96 -16.55 -1.48
N LYS A 17 -6.80 -17.45 -2.02
CA LYS A 17 -7.53 -18.43 -1.21
C LYS A 17 -6.60 -19.36 -0.44
N ILE A 18 -5.53 -19.81 -1.08
CA ILE A 18 -4.48 -20.62 -0.41
C ILE A 18 -3.87 -19.84 0.76
N LYS A 19 -3.51 -18.58 0.55
CA LYS A 19 -2.97 -17.71 1.62
C LYS A 19 -3.96 -17.49 2.74
N MET A 20 -5.26 -17.33 2.44
CA MET A 20 -6.29 -17.14 3.47
C MET A 20 -6.52 -18.40 4.31
N ARG A 21 -6.48 -19.58 3.69
CA ARG A 21 -6.52 -20.85 4.43
C ARG A 21 -5.34 -20.99 5.38
N TRP A 22 -4.13 -20.75 4.89
CA TRP A 22 -2.92 -20.73 5.73
C TRP A 22 -2.99 -19.70 6.86
N LEU A 23 -3.54 -18.52 6.57
CA LEU A 23 -3.76 -17.44 7.54
C LEU A 23 -4.67 -17.90 8.69
N LYS A 24 -5.78 -18.58 8.36
CA LYS A 24 -6.70 -19.17 9.34
C LYS A 24 -6.05 -20.29 10.14
N GLU A 25 -5.35 -21.20 9.48
CA GLU A 25 -4.63 -22.33 10.12
C GLU A 25 -3.56 -21.85 11.11
N THR A 26 -2.92 -20.73 10.81
CA THR A 26 -1.88 -20.14 11.67
C THR A 26 -2.48 -19.24 12.79
N GLY A 27 -3.77 -18.91 12.72
CA GLY A 27 -4.46 -18.11 13.74
C GLY A 27 -4.17 -16.61 13.69
N TYR A 28 -3.84 -16.05 12.53
CA TYR A 28 -3.72 -14.60 12.37
C TYR A 28 -5.09 -13.92 12.38
N GLY A 29 -5.14 -12.65 12.84
CA GLY A 29 -6.38 -11.90 12.99
C GLY A 29 -6.97 -11.30 11.70
N GLY A 30 -6.25 -11.35 10.58
CA GLY A 30 -6.75 -10.82 9.31
C GLY A 30 -5.64 -10.60 8.28
N ALA A 31 -6.04 -10.22 7.06
CA ALA A 31 -5.15 -9.92 5.95
C ALA A 31 -5.06 -8.41 5.70
N PHE A 32 -3.87 -7.93 5.36
CA PHE A 32 -3.65 -6.58 4.83
C PHE A 32 -3.54 -6.65 3.31
N ILE A 33 -4.15 -5.71 2.60
CA ILE A 33 -4.10 -5.62 1.14
C ILE A 33 -3.45 -4.30 0.70
N TRP A 34 -2.49 -4.41 -0.20
CA TRP A 34 -1.95 -3.29 -0.96
C TRP A 34 -2.22 -3.52 -2.45
N ALA A 35 -3.07 -2.74 -3.10
CA ALA A 35 -4.03 -1.77 -2.58
C ALA A 35 -5.34 -1.90 -3.35
N LEU A 36 -6.40 -1.21 -2.91
CA LEU A 36 -7.74 -1.33 -3.51
C LEU A 36 -7.75 -0.95 -5.00
N ASP A 37 -6.96 0.04 -5.39
CA ASP A 37 -6.86 0.58 -6.76
C ASP A 37 -6.05 -0.31 -7.72
N PHE A 38 -5.34 -1.32 -7.20
CA PHE A 38 -4.63 -2.31 -8.01
C PHE A 38 -5.39 -3.63 -8.19
N ASP A 39 -6.54 -3.79 -7.54
CA ASP A 39 -7.50 -4.84 -7.92
C ASP A 39 -8.29 -4.41 -9.17
N ASP A 40 -9.06 -5.31 -9.78
CA ASP A 40 -10.03 -4.93 -10.83
C ASP A 40 -11.25 -4.25 -10.19
N PHE A 41 -11.04 -3.08 -9.61
CA PHE A 41 -12.03 -2.36 -8.81
C PHE A 41 -13.28 -1.95 -9.60
N LYS A 42 -13.16 -1.83 -10.93
CA LYS A 42 -14.30 -1.56 -11.83
C LYS A 42 -14.99 -2.83 -12.32
N GLY A 43 -14.30 -3.97 -12.25
CA GLY A 43 -14.79 -5.27 -12.76
C GLY A 43 -14.82 -5.38 -14.28
N THR A 44 -14.05 -4.55 -14.98
CA THR A 44 -14.10 -4.44 -16.45
C THR A 44 -12.93 -5.12 -17.15
N SER A 45 -11.90 -5.54 -16.41
CA SER A 45 -10.64 -6.03 -16.99
C SER A 45 -10.52 -7.55 -16.93
N CYS A 46 -10.96 -8.17 -15.84
CA CYS A 46 -10.78 -9.59 -15.57
C CYS A 46 -12.02 -10.45 -15.86
N GLY A 47 -13.19 -9.82 -16.08
CA GLY A 47 -14.45 -10.53 -16.35
C GLY A 47 -15.04 -11.24 -15.12
N LYS A 48 -14.64 -10.82 -13.92
CA LYS A 48 -15.03 -11.45 -12.63
C LYS A 48 -15.84 -10.56 -11.69
N GLY A 49 -16.28 -9.41 -12.20
CA GLY A 49 -16.90 -8.37 -11.38
C GLY A 49 -15.88 -7.54 -10.61
N PRO A 50 -16.33 -6.52 -9.87
CA PRO A 50 -15.46 -5.59 -9.16
C PRO A 50 -14.76 -6.26 -7.97
N TYR A 51 -13.50 -5.91 -7.74
CA TYR A 51 -12.67 -6.38 -6.63
C TYR A 51 -12.57 -7.91 -6.49
N PRO A 52 -12.17 -8.65 -7.54
CA PRO A 52 -12.11 -10.12 -7.49
C PRO A 52 -11.14 -10.65 -6.43
N LEU A 53 -10.01 -9.98 -6.17
CA LEU A 53 -9.04 -10.46 -5.17
C LEU A 53 -9.54 -10.18 -3.75
N LEU A 54 -10.07 -8.98 -3.48
CA LEU A 54 -10.65 -8.66 -2.19
C LEU A 54 -11.87 -9.54 -1.89
N SER A 55 -12.70 -9.83 -2.90
CA SER A 55 -13.84 -10.74 -2.75
C SER A 55 -13.40 -12.16 -2.41
N ALA A 56 -12.27 -12.63 -2.96
CA ALA A 56 -11.70 -13.92 -2.59
C ALA A 56 -11.18 -13.93 -1.14
N ILE A 57 -10.58 -12.82 -0.67
CA ILE A 57 -10.21 -12.66 0.75
C ILE A 57 -11.46 -12.76 1.63
N ASN A 58 -12.49 -11.96 1.34
CA ASN A 58 -13.69 -11.90 2.16
C ASN A 58 -14.42 -13.24 2.21
N GLY A 59 -14.58 -13.92 1.07
CA GLY A 59 -15.24 -15.22 1.01
C GLY A 59 -14.55 -16.31 1.83
N GLU A 60 -13.21 -16.30 1.90
CA GLU A 60 -12.48 -17.27 2.72
C GLU A 60 -12.51 -16.90 4.22
N LEU A 61 -12.51 -15.62 4.57
CA LEU A 61 -12.58 -15.18 5.97
C LEU A 61 -13.99 -15.29 6.56
N GLU A 62 -15.05 -15.10 5.76
CA GLU A 62 -16.45 -15.27 6.17
C GLU A 62 -16.89 -16.74 6.22
N SER A 63 -16.21 -17.62 5.49
CA SER A 63 -16.52 -19.05 5.56
C SER A 63 -16.26 -19.58 6.97
N GLU A 64 -17.34 -19.84 7.70
CA GLU A 64 -17.31 -20.58 8.95
C GLU A 64 -16.61 -21.91 8.70
N SER A 65 -15.65 -22.22 9.57
CA SER A 65 -14.95 -23.49 9.59
C SER A 65 -15.95 -24.60 9.89
N THR A 66 -16.49 -25.27 8.87
CA THR A 66 -17.01 -26.63 9.03
C THR A 66 -15.81 -27.54 9.25
N VAL A 67 -15.24 -27.47 10.46
CA VAL A 67 -14.22 -28.39 10.94
C VAL A 67 -14.86 -29.77 10.99
N SER A 68 -14.68 -30.51 9.90
CA SER A 68 -14.76 -31.96 9.93
C SER A 68 -13.51 -32.40 10.70
N THR A 69 -13.72 -32.77 11.96
CA THR A 69 -12.72 -33.37 12.82
C THR A 69 -12.22 -34.66 12.18
N GLU A 70 -11.12 -34.60 11.45
CA GLU A 70 -10.23 -35.74 11.29
C GLU A 70 -8.84 -35.35 11.76
N SER A 71 -8.56 -35.84 12.96
CA SER A 71 -7.25 -35.97 13.57
C SER A 71 -6.29 -36.63 12.59
N SER A 72 -5.20 -35.96 12.25
CA SER A 72 -4.01 -36.65 11.79
C SER A 72 -2.75 -35.96 12.30
N GLU A 73 -1.81 -36.82 12.67
CA GLU A 73 -0.74 -36.59 13.62
C GLU A 73 0.36 -35.65 13.12
N THR A 74 0.86 -34.89 14.09
CA THR A 74 2.08 -34.10 14.06
C THR A 74 3.29 -34.94 13.64
N THR A 75 3.99 -34.52 12.57
CA THR A 75 5.39 -34.89 12.36
C THR A 75 6.23 -33.62 12.25
N THR A 76 6.97 -33.34 13.32
CA THR A 76 7.98 -32.28 13.41
C THR A 76 9.19 -32.60 12.55
N VAL A 77 9.51 -31.73 11.58
CA VAL A 77 10.81 -31.67 10.93
C VAL A 77 11.40 -30.28 11.14
N THR A 78 12.44 -30.24 11.95
CA THR A 78 13.28 -29.08 12.22
C THR A 78 14.30 -28.93 11.09
N SER A 79 14.29 -27.80 10.40
CA SER A 79 15.41 -27.33 9.59
C SER A 79 15.64 -25.84 9.83
N GLU A 80 16.85 -25.53 10.31
CA GLU A 80 17.36 -24.17 10.52
C GLU A 80 17.53 -23.44 9.16
N PRO A 81 17.23 -22.13 9.07
CA PRO A 81 17.68 -21.32 7.96
C PRO A 81 19.04 -20.69 8.29
N THR A 82 20.06 -21.08 7.53
CA THR A 82 21.39 -20.46 7.50
C THR A 82 21.31 -18.99 7.07
N GLU A 83 21.97 -18.15 7.86
CA GLU A 83 22.28 -16.74 7.65
C GLU A 83 23.14 -16.54 6.39
N ASN A 84 22.65 -15.75 5.42
CA ASN A 84 23.49 -14.73 4.77
C ASN A 84 22.72 -13.82 3.80
N GLY A 85 22.98 -12.52 3.90
CA GLY A 85 22.72 -11.57 2.82
C GLY A 85 21.79 -10.41 3.19
N ARG A 86 22.21 -9.56 4.14
CA ARG A 86 21.59 -8.25 4.36
C ARG A 86 21.88 -7.35 3.14
N ILE A 87 20.97 -7.34 2.17
CA ILE A 87 20.95 -6.28 1.16
C ILE A 87 20.37 -5.04 1.87
N GLN A 88 21.22 -4.04 2.08
CA GLN A 88 20.80 -2.73 2.57
C GLN A 88 19.94 -2.06 1.49
N THR A 89 18.62 -2.15 1.65
CA THR A 89 17.70 -1.28 0.96
C THR A 89 17.76 0.09 1.64
N THR A 90 18.47 1.04 1.04
CA THR A 90 18.40 2.45 1.43
C THR A 90 17.08 3.03 0.92
N THR A 91 15.97 2.66 1.54
CA THR A 91 14.74 3.42 1.43
C THR A 91 14.93 4.66 2.30
N SER A 92 15.45 5.74 1.71
CA SER A 92 15.33 7.08 2.32
C SER A 92 13.86 7.45 2.30
N ALA A 93 13.11 6.93 3.28
CA ALA A 93 11.91 7.59 3.74
C ALA A 93 12.37 8.97 4.22
N VAL A 94 11.93 10.01 3.51
CA VAL A 94 12.07 11.39 3.98
C VAL A 94 11.30 11.43 5.29
N GLU A 95 12.05 11.50 6.38
CA GLU A 95 11.54 11.67 7.73
C GLU A 95 10.62 12.90 7.72
N PRO A 96 9.37 12.81 8.20
CA PRO A 96 8.56 14.01 8.39
C PRO A 96 9.29 14.83 9.44
N THR A 97 9.82 15.99 9.04
CA THR A 97 10.41 16.94 9.99
C THR A 97 9.35 17.25 11.03
N GLY A 98 9.52 16.70 12.22
CA GLY A 98 8.57 16.81 13.30
C GLY A 98 8.41 18.26 13.76
N LYS A 99 7.14 18.67 13.81
CA LYS A 99 6.59 19.85 14.52
C LYS A 99 6.77 21.21 13.82
N PRO A 100 5.70 22.03 13.73
CA PRO A 100 5.58 23.05 12.69
C PRO A 100 6.24 24.36 13.09
N SER A 101 7.04 24.92 12.19
CA SER A 101 7.25 26.36 12.15
C SER A 101 5.98 27.00 11.55
N ASN A 102 5.02 27.38 12.40
CA ASN A 102 3.98 28.37 12.07
C ASN A 102 3.03 28.10 10.87
N VAL A 103 2.88 26.86 10.39
CA VAL A 103 1.97 26.53 9.28
C VAL A 103 0.63 26.03 9.80
N GLU A 104 -0.46 26.72 9.44
CA GLU A 104 -1.84 26.38 9.81
C GLU A 104 -2.52 25.54 8.72
N CYS A 105 -3.40 24.63 9.14
CA CYS A 105 -4.15 23.77 8.24
C CYS A 105 -5.39 24.49 7.68
N PRO A 106 -5.61 24.52 6.36
CA PRO A 106 -6.83 25.03 5.76
C PRO A 106 -8.07 24.25 6.19
N GLU A 107 -7.94 22.92 6.32
CA GLU A 107 -8.98 22.01 6.80
C GLU A 107 -8.39 20.98 7.78
N PRO A 108 -9.21 20.33 8.63
CA PRO A 108 -8.72 19.39 9.63
C PRO A 108 -7.96 18.19 9.08
N TYR A 109 -8.27 17.78 7.85
CA TYR A 109 -7.63 16.68 7.15
C TYR A 109 -7.39 17.04 5.69
N GLY A 110 -6.33 16.47 5.10
CA GLY A 110 -6.08 16.58 3.66
C GLY A 110 -4.66 17.01 3.33
N ILE A 111 -4.36 17.08 2.05
CA ILE A 111 -3.04 17.48 1.53
C ILE A 111 -3.21 18.83 0.83
N PHE A 112 -2.41 19.82 1.24
CA PHE A 112 -2.49 21.20 0.78
C PHE A 112 -1.11 21.75 0.41
N LYS A 113 -1.09 22.77 -0.45
CA LYS A 113 0.13 23.52 -0.77
C LYS A 113 0.76 24.15 0.48
N HIS A 114 2.09 24.17 0.55
CA HIS A 114 2.78 24.93 1.59
C HIS A 114 2.64 26.44 1.32
N PRO A 115 2.44 27.30 2.34
CA PRO A 115 2.15 28.71 2.15
C PRO A 115 3.27 29.52 1.49
N THR A 116 4.53 29.08 1.64
CA THR A 116 5.71 29.86 1.20
C THR A 116 6.70 29.08 0.35
N ASP A 117 6.56 27.76 0.23
CA ASP A 117 7.55 26.92 -0.46
C ASP A 117 6.86 26.01 -1.46
N CYS A 118 7.02 26.31 -2.75
CA CYS A 118 6.43 25.54 -3.84
C CYS A 118 6.92 24.09 -3.94
N ARG A 119 8.06 23.78 -3.32
CA ARG A 119 8.62 22.42 -3.27
C ARG A 119 8.18 21.67 -2.02
N SER A 120 7.34 22.26 -1.20
CA SER A 120 6.79 21.62 -0.01
C SER A 120 5.26 21.59 -0.05
N PHE A 121 4.69 20.65 0.67
CA PHE A 121 3.27 20.55 0.92
C PHE A 121 3.02 20.24 2.39
N ILE A 122 1.78 20.46 2.83
CA ILE A 122 1.35 20.08 4.17
C ILE A 122 0.34 18.95 4.08
N HIS A 123 0.53 17.94 4.93
CA HIS A 123 -0.49 16.94 5.22
C HIS A 123 -1.10 17.30 6.57
N CYS A 124 -2.40 17.57 6.59
CA CYS A 124 -3.14 17.90 7.79
C CYS A 124 -3.83 16.66 8.34
N ALA A 125 -3.70 16.46 9.66
CA ALA A 125 -4.48 15.47 10.38
C ALA A 125 -4.90 16.03 11.74
N HIS A 126 -6.19 16.09 12.01
CA HIS A 126 -6.76 16.72 13.21
C HIS A 126 -6.26 18.17 13.43
N ASN A 127 -6.19 18.98 12.37
CA ASN A 127 -5.62 20.34 12.37
C ASN A 127 -4.10 20.44 12.66
N TYR A 128 -3.38 19.32 12.73
CA TYR A 128 -1.92 19.34 12.82
C TYR A 128 -1.29 19.29 11.43
N ALA A 129 -0.54 20.32 11.07
CA ALA A 129 0.19 20.39 9.82
C ALA A 129 1.53 19.66 9.92
N TYR A 130 1.72 18.66 9.05
CA TYR A 130 2.99 17.99 8.83
C TYR A 130 3.56 18.48 7.49
N VAL A 131 4.74 19.11 7.53
CA VAL A 131 5.40 19.64 6.33
C VAL A 131 6.20 18.51 5.67
N PHE A 132 6.01 18.35 4.36
CA PHE A 132 6.74 17.41 3.53
C PHE A 132 7.39 18.13 2.38
N HIS A 133 8.61 17.72 2.03
CA HIS A 133 9.32 18.23 0.87
C HIS A 133 9.18 17.28 -0.31
N CYS A 134 8.90 17.82 -1.48
CA CYS A 134 8.90 17.06 -2.72
C CYS A 134 10.32 16.57 -3.07
N PRO A 135 10.43 15.45 -3.81
CA PRO A 135 11.70 15.01 -4.37
C PRO A 135 12.47 16.13 -5.11
N PRO A 136 13.79 15.99 -5.28
CA PRO A 136 14.57 16.97 -6.02
C PRO A 136 13.97 17.25 -7.41
N LYS A 137 13.88 18.55 -7.75
CA LYS A 137 13.35 19.06 -9.04
C LYS A 137 11.85 18.80 -9.29
N THR A 138 11.07 18.42 -8.29
CA THR A 138 9.61 18.38 -8.36
C THR A 138 8.96 19.41 -7.43
N PHE A 139 7.71 19.73 -7.72
CA PHE A 139 6.90 20.79 -7.08
C PHE A 139 5.52 20.24 -6.76
N PHE A 140 4.89 20.75 -5.70
CA PHE A 140 3.57 20.26 -5.34
C PHE A 140 2.50 20.76 -6.32
N ASN A 141 1.77 19.83 -6.94
CA ASN A 141 0.63 20.09 -7.80
C ASN A 141 -0.66 19.96 -6.99
N ASP A 142 -1.33 21.09 -6.74
CA ASP A 142 -2.51 21.17 -5.88
C ASP A 142 -3.79 20.61 -6.54
N GLU A 143 -3.80 20.41 -7.87
CA GLU A 143 -4.96 19.83 -8.56
C GLU A 143 -5.03 18.31 -8.36
N ILE A 144 -3.89 17.63 -8.43
CA ILE A 144 -3.78 16.17 -8.34
C ILE A 144 -3.15 15.70 -7.01
N LYS A 145 -2.82 16.63 -6.11
CA LYS A 145 -2.27 16.39 -4.76
C LYS A 145 -1.00 15.54 -4.73
N VAL A 146 -0.13 15.69 -5.73
CA VAL A 146 1.16 14.97 -5.80
C VAL A 146 2.31 15.90 -6.18
N CYS A 147 3.55 15.46 -5.95
CA CYS A 147 4.74 16.15 -6.44
C CYS A 147 4.96 15.85 -7.93
N ASP A 148 4.97 16.89 -8.75
CA ASP A 148 5.00 16.82 -10.21
C ASP A 148 6.13 17.71 -10.77
N HIS A 149 6.35 17.65 -12.08
CA HIS A 149 7.37 18.46 -12.77
C HIS A 149 7.00 19.96 -12.81
N LEU A 150 8.03 20.81 -12.91
CA LEU A 150 7.92 22.28 -12.88
C LEU A 150 6.91 22.87 -13.88
N TRP A 151 6.65 22.21 -15.02
CA TRP A 151 5.70 22.71 -16.01
C TRP A 151 4.25 22.81 -15.51
N ASN A 152 3.90 22.00 -14.51
CA ASN A 152 2.58 21.86 -13.89
C ASN A 152 2.54 22.62 -12.55
N ALA A 153 3.68 23.21 -12.13
CA ALA A 153 3.71 24.07 -10.96
C ALA A 153 2.96 25.39 -11.25
N PRO A 154 2.33 26.00 -10.24
CA PRO A 154 1.76 27.34 -10.35
C PRO A 154 2.78 28.34 -10.91
N ILE A 155 2.32 29.37 -11.64
CA ILE A 155 3.21 30.40 -12.22
C ILE A 155 4.08 31.08 -11.15
N THR A 156 3.56 31.23 -9.93
CA THR A 156 4.30 31.78 -8.79
C THR A 156 5.52 30.94 -8.36
N CYS A 157 5.66 29.74 -8.92
CA CYS A 157 6.71 28.77 -8.63
C CYS A 157 7.65 28.54 -9.82
N LYS A 158 7.41 29.22 -10.96
CA LYS A 158 8.27 29.23 -12.15
C LYS A 158 9.19 30.43 -12.11
#